data_AF-A0A7V0JUX7-F1
#
_entry.id   AF-A0A7V0JUX7-F1
#
_cell.length_a   1.000
_cell.length_b   1.000
_cell.length_c   1.000
_cell.angle_alpha   90.00
_cell.angle_beta   90.00
_cell.angle_gamma   90.00
#
_symmetry.space_group_name_H-M   'P 1'
#
loop_
_entity.id
_entity.type
_entity.pdbx_description
1 polymer ?
#
loop_
_entity_poly.entity_id
_entity_poly.type
_entity_poly.pdbx_seq_one_letter_code
_entity_poly.pdbx_strand_id
1 'polypeptide(L)'
;MVLGNEIWKYGLFLGALVLAALFHFGLRWSWRLFLRRFRLEPGTEKALRSLANRPLGALLYLLATWAGVRVFVLPEPAWQVLHGLFITTITVVALYFLTKLLDVLFSIWREHARRTETRLDDQVIPILSKVTKFFIWTVGILLILQNLGYNVTSLLAGLGIGGLAVALAAQDTLTNFFGALAILVDRPCHVGDRVQVEDVDGTVEAIGLRSTRIRTLDGTLVSIPNRMLANAKINNIAKRPTIKNMFTVGVTYDTSYEKLQEALRILRQILGEHPSTDRFWVYFKEFGPYSLNILVVHWCKHTDYEKFLQATEEINLEIKRRFEEAGIEFAFPTQTIQLEGLPPFKPS
;
A
#
# COMPACT_ATOMS: atom_id res chain seq x y z
N MET A 1 69.06 4.77 23.60
CA MET A 1 68.00 4.10 22.82
C MET A 1 67.19 3.23 23.77
N VAL A 2 65.87 3.20 23.65
CA VAL A 2 64.99 2.30 24.41
C VAL A 2 64.35 1.37 23.40
N LEU A 3 64.47 0.05 23.58
CA LEU A 3 63.94 -0.97 22.64
C LEU A 3 64.37 -0.73 21.18
N GLY A 4 65.65 -0.38 20.95
CA GLY A 4 66.18 -0.13 19.60
C GLY A 4 65.71 1.17 18.91
N ASN A 5 64.96 2.02 19.62
CA ASN A 5 64.42 3.28 19.07
C ASN A 5 64.95 4.51 19.83
N GLU A 6 65.03 5.65 19.14
CA GLU A 6 65.46 6.94 19.70
C GLU A 6 64.39 7.55 20.61
N ILE A 7 64.81 8.23 21.69
CA ILE A 7 63.92 8.74 22.74
C ILE A 7 62.92 9.78 22.20
N TRP A 8 63.31 10.58 21.21
CA TRP A 8 62.42 11.59 20.62
C TRP A 8 61.20 10.98 19.93
N LYS A 9 61.28 9.72 19.45
CA LYS A 9 60.15 9.02 18.81
C LYS A 9 59.00 8.77 19.80
N TYR A 10 59.34 8.45 21.05
CA TYR A 10 58.36 8.28 22.13
C TYR A 10 57.71 9.62 22.50
N GLY A 11 58.50 10.70 22.50
CA GLY A 11 57.98 12.07 22.69
C GLY A 11 57.02 12.50 21.58
N LEU A 12 57.36 12.19 20.32
CA LEU A 12 56.48 12.44 19.17
C LEU A 12 55.18 11.64 19.24
N PHE A 13 55.25 10.36 19.64
CA PHE A 13 54.08 9.50 19.84
C PHE A 13 53.13 10.04 20.92
N LEU A 14 53.67 10.39 22.10
CA LEU A 14 52.90 11.00 23.19
C LEU A 14 52.32 12.36 22.76
N GLY A 15 53.10 13.18 22.04
CA GLY A 15 52.65 14.45 21.48
C GLY A 15 51.47 14.28 20.53
N ALA A 16 51.52 13.29 19.62
CA ALA A 16 50.42 13.00 18.70
C ALA A 16 49.13 12.58 19.42
N LEU A 17 49.23 11.78 20.49
CA LEU A 17 48.08 11.40 21.31
C LEU A 17 47.48 12.58 22.07
N VAL A 18 48.32 13.44 22.64
CA VAL A 18 47.87 14.68 23.32
C VAL A 18 47.19 15.61 22.33
N LEU A 19 47.75 15.80 21.13
CA LEU A 19 47.13 16.59 20.06
C LEU A 19 45.78 16.00 19.64
N ALA A 20 45.68 14.68 19.49
CA ALA A 20 44.42 14.01 19.18
C ALA A 20 43.36 14.21 20.28
N ALA A 21 43.77 14.17 21.56
CA ALA A 21 42.89 14.42 22.70
C ALA A 21 42.39 15.87 22.75
N LEU A 22 43.29 16.85 22.51
CA LEU A 22 42.94 18.26 22.43
C LEU A 22 42.00 18.54 21.26
N PHE A 23 42.26 17.95 20.09
CA PHE A 23 41.40 18.06 18.92
C PHE A 23 40.02 17.43 19.16
N HIS A 24 39.96 16.24 19.77
CA HIS A 24 38.70 15.59 20.15
C HIS A 24 37.90 16.44 21.16
N PHE A 25 38.57 17.03 22.15
CA PHE A 25 37.94 17.95 23.10
C PHE A 25 37.36 19.19 22.42
N GLY A 26 38.15 19.82 21.53
CA GLY A 26 37.73 20.98 20.75
C GLY A 26 36.56 20.68 19.83
N LEU A 27 36.60 19.56 19.11
CA LEU A 27 35.53 19.08 18.24
C LEU A 27 34.24 18.77 19.02
N ARG A 28 34.35 18.16 20.20
CA ARG A 28 33.21 17.92 21.08
C ARG A 28 32.63 19.21 21.65
N TRP A 29 33.46 20.21 21.91
CA TRP A 29 33.00 21.51 22.39
C TRP A 29 32.32 22.31 21.27
N SER A 30 32.93 22.40 20.09
CA SER A 30 32.36 23.09 18.92
C SER A 30 31.06 22.43 18.47
N TRP A 31 31.00 21.10 18.43
CA TRP A 31 29.77 20.37 18.08
C TRP A 31 28.65 20.58 19.09
N ARG A 32 28.95 20.66 20.39
CA ARG A 32 27.96 21.00 21.42
C ARG A 32 27.42 22.42 21.25
N LEU A 33 28.27 23.38 20.90
CA LEU A 33 27.84 24.75 20.63
C LEU A 33 27.03 24.86 19.35
N PHE A 34 27.42 24.13 18.31
CA PHE A 34 26.70 24.06 17.04
C PHE A 34 25.30 23.48 17.23
N LEU A 35 25.17 22.33 17.91
CA LEU A 35 23.87 21.73 18.18
C LEU A 35 22.97 22.64 19.05
N ARG A 36 23.54 23.44 19.96
CA ARG A 36 22.78 24.44 20.74
C ARG A 36 22.18 25.56 19.90
N ARG A 37 22.72 25.85 18.70
CA ARG A 37 22.15 26.84 17.78
C ARG A 37 20.89 26.35 17.08
N PHE A 38 20.66 25.05 17.02
CA PHE A 38 19.48 24.46 16.40
C PHE A 38 18.49 23.98 17.47
N ARG A 39 17.21 24.38 17.37
CA ARG A 39 16.13 23.82 18.19
C ARG A 39 15.76 22.43 17.64
N LEU A 40 16.60 21.44 17.91
CA LEU A 40 16.38 20.05 17.54
C LEU A 40 15.50 19.35 18.59
N GLU A 41 14.69 18.38 18.18
CA GLU A 41 13.97 17.54 19.13
C GLU A 41 14.93 16.66 19.97
N PRO A 42 14.54 16.27 21.20
CA PRO A 42 15.41 15.53 22.13
C PRO A 42 15.95 14.20 21.57
N GLY A 43 15.18 13.52 20.72
CA GLY A 43 15.57 12.25 20.09
C GLY A 43 16.70 12.43 19.07
N THR A 44 16.51 13.36 18.14
CA THR A 44 17.47 13.69 17.08
C THR A 44 18.73 14.34 17.65
N GLU A 45 18.59 15.21 18.67
CA GLU A 45 19.73 15.78 19.37
C GLU A 45 20.58 14.70 20.07
N LYS A 46 19.94 13.74 20.76
CA LYS A 46 20.64 12.62 21.41
C LYS A 46 21.38 11.75 20.39
N ALA A 47 20.76 11.45 19.26
CA ALA A 47 21.38 10.67 18.19
C ALA A 47 22.61 11.39 17.59
N LEU A 48 22.48 12.67 17.23
CA LEU A 48 23.58 13.50 16.70
C LEU A 48 24.74 13.66 17.69
N ARG A 49 24.43 13.84 18.98
CA ARG A 49 25.47 13.87 20.03
C ARG A 49 26.19 12.53 20.15
N SER A 50 25.50 11.41 19.95
CA SER A 50 26.12 10.08 20.01
C SER A 50 27.06 9.80 18.84
N LEU A 51 26.77 10.37 17.67
CA LEU A 51 27.61 10.30 16.46
C LEU A 51 28.91 11.08 16.62
N ALA A 52 28.87 12.30 17.16
CA ALA A 52 30.08 13.12 17.28
C ALA A 52 31.02 12.69 18.43
N ASN A 53 30.48 12.17 19.53
CA ASN A 53 31.29 11.97 20.74
C ASN A 53 32.15 10.69 20.74
N ARG A 54 31.66 9.60 20.12
CA ARG A 54 32.28 8.27 20.27
C ARG A 54 33.02 7.78 19.03
N PRO A 55 32.40 7.62 17.85
CA PRO A 55 33.10 7.07 16.69
C PRO A 55 34.13 8.03 16.11
N LEU A 56 33.82 9.34 16.06
CA LEU A 56 34.74 10.35 15.54
C LEU A 56 35.98 10.50 16.44
N GLY A 57 35.80 10.40 17.75
CA GLY A 57 36.91 10.32 18.71
C GLY A 57 37.74 9.05 18.54
N ALA A 58 37.08 7.90 18.45
CA ALA A 58 37.77 6.62 18.24
C ALA A 58 38.60 6.63 16.96
N LEU A 59 38.09 7.21 15.87
CA LEU A 59 38.81 7.39 14.60
C LEU A 59 40.05 8.28 14.78
N LEU A 60 39.93 9.42 15.47
CA LEU A 60 41.04 10.33 15.72
C LEU A 60 42.15 9.67 16.53
N TYR A 61 41.80 8.98 17.63
CA TYR A 61 42.78 8.25 18.43
C TYR A 61 43.43 7.12 17.63
N LEU A 62 42.66 6.40 16.82
CA LEU A 62 43.17 5.33 15.96
C LEU A 62 44.20 5.86 14.94
N LEU A 63 43.86 6.95 14.24
CA LEU A 63 44.76 7.57 13.26
C LEU A 63 46.02 8.12 13.93
N ALA A 64 45.91 8.72 15.11
CA ALA A 64 47.05 9.20 15.88
C ALA A 64 47.96 8.05 16.34
N THR A 65 47.38 6.95 16.85
CA THR A 65 48.16 5.76 17.20
C THR A 65 48.84 5.14 16.00
N TRP A 66 48.17 5.07 14.84
CA TRP A 66 48.75 4.50 13.62
C TRP A 66 49.88 5.34 13.06
N ALA A 67 49.69 6.67 12.98
CA ALA A 67 50.73 7.59 12.56
C ALA A 67 51.95 7.53 13.48
N GLY A 68 51.73 7.43 14.79
CA GLY A 68 52.79 7.32 15.76
C GLY A 68 53.55 5.98 15.72
N VAL A 69 52.84 4.86 15.52
CA VAL A 69 53.46 3.51 15.41
C VAL A 69 54.36 3.40 14.17
N ARG A 70 54.03 4.11 13.07
CA ARG A 70 54.86 4.15 11.84
C ARG A 70 56.27 4.72 12.03
N VAL A 71 56.50 5.49 13.10
CA VAL A 71 57.81 6.13 13.37
C VAL A 71 58.80 5.14 14.00
N PHE A 72 58.29 4.06 14.60
CA PHE A 72 59.10 3.04 15.25
C PHE A 72 59.65 2.03 14.25
N VAL A 73 60.89 1.61 14.46
CA VAL A 73 61.47 0.47 13.75
C VAL A 73 61.05 -0.78 14.51
N LEU A 74 60.28 -1.65 13.86
CA LEU A 74 59.72 -2.87 14.42
C LEU A 74 60.10 -4.08 13.54
N PRO A 75 60.26 -5.28 14.12
CA PRO A 75 60.43 -6.51 13.34
C PRO A 75 59.23 -6.76 12.41
N GLU A 76 59.47 -7.34 11.24
CA GLU A 76 58.43 -7.64 10.24
C GLU A 76 57.20 -8.40 10.78
N PRO A 77 57.36 -9.45 11.64
CA PRO A 77 56.20 -10.13 12.22
C PRO A 77 55.32 -9.21 13.09
N ALA A 78 55.93 -8.25 13.79
CA ALA A 78 55.20 -7.28 14.59
C ALA A 78 54.43 -6.30 13.71
N TRP A 79 54.99 -5.91 12.56
CA TRP A 79 54.31 -5.03 11.61
C TRP A 79 53.07 -5.67 10.99
N GLN A 80 53.14 -6.95 10.62
CA GLN A 80 51.99 -7.70 10.09
C GLN A 80 50.84 -7.79 11.10
N VAL A 81 51.14 -8.11 12.36
CA VAL A 81 50.14 -8.16 13.44
C VAL A 81 49.53 -6.79 13.70
N LEU A 82 50.35 -5.74 13.78
CA LEU A 82 49.86 -4.36 14.00
C LEU A 82 48.98 -3.87 12.85
N HIS A 83 49.33 -4.20 11.61
CA HIS A 83 48.53 -3.85 10.45
C HIS A 83 47.17 -4.56 10.46
N GLY A 84 47.14 -5.86 10.77
CA GLY A 84 45.90 -6.62 10.90
C GLY A 84 44.99 -6.12 12.03
N LEU A 85 45.57 -5.79 13.20
CA LEU A 85 44.85 -5.16 14.31
C LEU A 85 44.32 -3.78 13.95
N PHE A 86 45.10 -2.97 13.24
CA PHE A 86 44.68 -1.66 12.77
C PHE A 86 43.50 -1.76 11.80
N ILE A 87 43.60 -2.62 10.78
CA ILE A 87 42.52 -2.87 9.81
C ILE A 87 41.25 -3.35 10.52
N THR A 88 41.38 -4.31 11.44
CA THR A 88 40.23 -4.81 12.21
C THR A 88 39.58 -3.69 13.01
N THR A 89 40.38 -2.87 13.69
CA THR A 89 39.87 -1.81 14.56
C THR A 89 39.25 -0.67 13.75
N ILE A 90 39.85 -0.24 12.63
CA ILE A 90 39.24 0.78 11.76
C ILE A 90 37.93 0.28 11.18
N THR A 91 37.84 -0.99 10.77
CA THR A 91 36.60 -1.59 10.26
C THR A 91 35.52 -1.61 11.34
N VAL A 92 35.83 -2.02 12.58
CA VAL A 92 34.86 -1.97 13.70
C VAL A 92 34.41 -0.54 14.00
N VAL A 93 35.32 0.44 13.99
CA VAL A 93 34.98 1.86 14.19
C VAL A 93 34.08 2.36 13.06
N ALA A 94 34.37 2.01 11.81
CA ALA A 94 33.56 2.38 10.64
C ALA A 94 32.16 1.77 10.69
N LEU A 95 32.04 0.49 11.07
CA LEU A 95 30.75 -0.19 11.24
C LEU A 95 29.95 0.45 12.38
N TYR A 96 30.59 0.71 13.52
CA TYR A 96 29.94 1.39 14.63
C TYR A 96 29.47 2.80 14.23
N PHE A 97 30.30 3.56 13.51
CA PHE A 97 29.90 4.85 12.94
C PHE A 97 28.67 4.72 12.04
N LEU A 98 28.65 3.75 11.13
CA LEU A 98 27.52 3.50 10.23
C LEU A 98 26.23 3.16 11.00
N THR A 99 26.31 2.34 12.05
CA THR A 99 25.13 2.05 12.90
C THR A 99 24.62 3.29 13.62
N LYS A 100 25.49 4.24 13.97
CA LYS A 100 25.11 5.53 14.57
C LYS A 100 24.55 6.51 13.56
N LEU A 101 25.04 6.49 12.33
CA LEU A 101 24.43 7.24 11.24
C LEU A 101 23.00 6.76 10.99
N LEU A 102 22.77 5.44 11.00
CA LEU A 102 21.42 4.88 10.94
C LEU A 102 20.56 5.29 12.14
N ASP A 103 21.09 5.29 13.36
CA ASP A 103 20.35 5.77 14.54
C ASP A 103 19.83 7.20 14.34
N VAL A 104 20.64 8.07 13.74
CA VAL A 104 20.26 9.47 13.41
C VAL A 104 19.21 9.51 12.30
N LEU A 105 19.38 8.75 11.22
CA LEU A 105 18.41 8.71 10.12
C LEU A 105 17.05 8.22 10.61
N PHE A 106 17.02 7.13 11.39
CA PHE A 106 15.79 6.59 11.95
C PHE A 106 15.17 7.51 13.01
N SER A 107 15.96 8.29 13.77
CA SER A 107 15.39 9.27 14.70
C SER A 107 14.69 10.41 13.96
N ILE A 108 15.28 10.90 12.86
CA ILE A 108 14.68 11.94 12.00
C ILE A 108 13.40 11.40 11.34
N TRP A 109 13.44 10.18 10.82
CA TRP A 109 12.24 9.54 10.25
C TRP A 109 11.13 9.37 11.28
N ARG A 110 11.45 8.95 12.51
CA ARG A 110 10.45 8.80 13.58
C ARG A 110 9.86 10.14 14.00
N GLU A 111 10.66 11.20 14.01
CA GLU A 111 10.22 12.57 14.28
C GLU A 111 9.25 13.07 13.19
N HIS A 112 9.53 12.78 11.91
CA HIS A 112 8.64 13.13 10.82
C HIS A 112 7.33 12.32 10.85
N ALA A 113 7.43 11.01 11.09
CA ALA A 113 6.30 10.09 11.17
C ALA A 113 5.33 10.41 12.32
N ARG A 114 5.83 10.92 13.46
CA ARG A 114 4.98 11.35 14.59
C ARG A 114 4.05 12.52 14.26
N ARG A 115 4.32 13.26 13.18
CA ARG A 115 3.44 14.32 12.68
C ARG A 115 2.30 13.78 11.82
N THR A 116 2.29 12.48 11.56
CA THR A 116 1.26 11.76 10.80
C THR A 116 0.51 10.84 11.78
N GLU A 117 -0.81 10.70 11.66
CA GLU A 117 -1.63 9.90 12.60
C GLU A 117 -1.40 8.37 12.48
N THR A 118 -0.50 7.93 11.60
CA THR A 118 -0.29 6.53 11.26
C THR A 118 0.51 5.78 12.32
N ARG A 119 -0.16 4.90 13.07
CA ARG A 119 0.47 3.98 14.06
C ARG A 119 1.44 2.95 13.47
N LEU A 120 1.54 2.84 12.14
CA LEU A 120 2.41 1.87 11.46
C LEU A 120 3.90 2.19 11.63
N ASP A 121 4.25 3.47 11.65
CA ASP A 121 5.65 3.90 11.66
C ASP A 121 6.35 3.56 12.99
N ASP A 122 5.62 3.60 14.10
CA ASP A 122 6.15 3.31 15.43
C ASP A 122 6.59 1.85 15.61
N GLN A 123 6.00 0.91 14.85
CA GLN A 123 6.33 -0.51 14.93
C GLN A 123 7.30 -0.95 13.83
N VAL A 124 7.18 -0.40 12.62
CA VAL A 124 8.02 -0.78 11.48
C VAL A 124 9.45 -0.21 11.61
N ILE A 125 9.59 1.04 12.06
CA ILE A 125 10.90 1.71 12.16
C ILE A 125 11.89 0.96 13.07
N PRO A 126 11.53 0.52 14.30
CA PRO A 126 12.44 -0.26 15.15
C PRO A 126 12.87 -1.59 14.54
N ILE A 127 11.95 -2.29 13.86
CA ILE A 127 12.23 -3.59 13.22
C ILE A 127 13.22 -3.38 12.08
N LEU A 128 12.94 -2.43 11.19
CA LEU A 128 13.82 -2.12 10.07
C LEU A 128 15.22 -1.73 10.55
N SER A 129 15.32 -0.89 11.59
CA SER A 129 16.61 -0.51 12.19
C SER A 129 17.40 -1.71 12.71
N LYS A 130 16.75 -2.66 13.40
CA LYS A 130 17.41 -3.88 13.89
C LYS A 130 17.90 -4.75 12.74
N VAL A 131 17.07 -4.95 11.71
CA VAL A 131 17.40 -5.75 10.53
C VAL A 131 18.58 -5.14 9.77
N THR A 132 18.55 -3.84 9.47
CA THR A 132 19.66 -3.17 8.76
C THR A 132 20.98 -3.25 9.55
N LYS A 133 20.92 -3.08 10.88
CA LYS A 133 22.13 -3.21 11.73
C LYS A 133 22.67 -4.63 11.76
N PHE A 134 21.79 -5.64 11.78
CA PHE A 134 22.20 -7.04 11.68
C PHE A 134 22.98 -7.31 10.38
N PHE A 135 22.48 -6.79 9.25
CA PHE A 135 23.19 -6.89 7.96
C PHE A 135 24.54 -6.16 7.97
N ILE A 136 24.61 -4.93 8.51
CA ILE A 136 25.87 -4.18 8.63
C ILE A 136 26.91 -4.98 9.41
N TRP A 137 26.53 -5.52 10.57
CA TRP A 137 27.46 -6.32 11.39
C TRP A 137 27.87 -7.61 10.69
N THR A 138 26.93 -8.28 10.00
CA THR A 138 27.23 -9.49 9.23
C THR A 138 28.28 -9.22 8.14
N VAL A 139 28.06 -8.21 7.30
CA VAL A 139 29.02 -7.79 6.27
C VAL A 139 30.34 -7.36 6.90
N GLY A 140 30.28 -6.62 8.00
CA GLY A 140 31.44 -6.17 8.74
C GLY A 140 32.35 -7.28 9.26
N ILE A 141 31.75 -8.33 9.84
CA ILE A 141 32.47 -9.52 10.31
C ILE A 141 33.14 -10.23 9.13
N LEU A 142 32.46 -10.35 7.99
CA LEU A 142 33.05 -10.96 6.80
C LEU A 142 34.26 -10.15 6.28
N LEU A 143 34.16 -8.82 6.24
CA LEU A 143 35.29 -7.97 5.84
C LEU A 143 36.49 -8.15 6.79
N ILE A 144 36.26 -8.26 8.09
CA ILE A 144 37.32 -8.50 9.07
C ILE A 144 37.98 -9.86 8.81
N LEU A 145 37.19 -10.93 8.67
CA LEU A 145 37.71 -12.27 8.40
C LEU A 145 38.51 -12.32 7.09
N GLN A 146 38.02 -11.67 6.04
CA GLN A 146 38.72 -11.60 4.76
C GLN A 146 40.08 -10.89 4.87
N ASN A 147 40.14 -9.77 5.61
CA ASN A 147 41.40 -9.06 5.84
C ASN A 147 42.39 -9.85 6.70
N LEU A 148 41.90 -10.74 7.58
CA LEU A 148 42.73 -11.66 8.35
C LEU A 148 43.20 -12.88 7.54
N GLY A 149 42.86 -12.96 6.25
CA GLY A 149 43.28 -14.03 5.35
C GLY A 149 42.36 -15.26 5.33
N TYR A 150 41.20 -15.22 6.01
CA TYR A 150 40.21 -16.28 5.92
C TYR A 150 39.44 -16.21 4.60
N ASN A 151 39.18 -17.38 3.99
CA ASN A 151 38.32 -17.45 2.82
C ASN A 151 36.84 -17.32 3.22
N VAL A 152 36.27 -16.15 2.98
CA VAL A 152 34.86 -15.86 3.28
C VAL A 152 33.87 -16.38 2.24
N THR A 153 34.35 -16.96 1.13
CA THR A 153 33.49 -17.47 0.04
C THR A 153 32.49 -18.51 0.54
N SER A 154 32.92 -19.44 1.39
CA SER A 154 32.04 -20.46 1.95
C SER A 154 30.98 -19.88 2.90
N LEU A 155 31.34 -18.85 3.69
CA LEU A 155 30.40 -18.15 4.57
C LEU A 155 29.39 -17.33 3.75
N LEU A 156 29.86 -16.64 2.72
CA LEU A 156 29.01 -15.92 1.77
C LEU A 156 28.05 -16.84 1.04
N ALA A 157 28.52 -18.02 0.60
CA ALA A 157 27.67 -19.04 -0.02
C ALA A 157 26.58 -19.53 0.95
N GLY A 158 26.95 -19.83 2.20
CA GLY A 158 25.99 -20.23 3.25
C GLY A 158 24.97 -19.13 3.56
N LEU A 159 25.40 -17.87 3.67
CA LEU A 159 24.52 -16.72 3.84
C LEU A 159 23.61 -16.49 2.63
N GLY A 160 24.08 -16.77 1.42
CA GLY A 160 23.27 -16.72 0.20
C GLY A 160 22.13 -17.73 0.23
N ILE A 161 22.42 -18.99 0.57
CA ILE A 161 21.41 -20.05 0.71
C ILE A 161 20.44 -19.74 1.87
N GLY A 162 20.96 -19.33 3.02
CA GLY A 162 20.14 -18.93 4.17
C GLY A 162 19.26 -17.72 3.86
N GLY A 163 19.80 -16.73 3.13
CA GLY A 163 19.07 -15.55 2.67
C GLY A 163 17.95 -15.90 1.70
N LEU A 164 18.17 -16.85 0.78
CA LEU A 164 17.14 -17.36 -0.11
C LEU A 164 16.01 -18.03 0.67
N ALA A 165 16.32 -18.86 1.67
CA ALA A 165 15.31 -19.49 2.52
C ALA A 165 14.46 -18.45 3.26
N VAL A 166 15.08 -17.41 3.82
CA VAL A 166 14.36 -16.30 4.47
C VAL A 166 13.51 -15.52 3.46
N ALA A 167 14.02 -15.27 2.25
CA ALA A 167 13.28 -14.57 1.20
C ALA A 167 12.04 -15.35 0.74
N LEU A 168 12.15 -16.67 0.58
CA LEU A 168 11.03 -17.55 0.26
C LEU A 168 10.00 -17.56 1.40
N ALA A 169 10.44 -17.62 2.66
CA ALA A 169 9.53 -17.53 3.81
C ALA A 169 8.81 -16.18 3.92
N ALA A 170 9.47 -15.09 3.51
CA ALA A 170 8.91 -13.74 3.53
C ALA A 170 8.10 -13.39 2.26
N GLN A 171 8.12 -14.24 1.24
CA GLN A 171 7.58 -13.97 -0.09
C GLN A 171 6.14 -13.46 -0.03
N ASP A 172 5.24 -14.16 0.67
CA ASP A 172 3.83 -13.78 0.76
C ASP A 172 3.62 -12.42 1.41
N THR A 173 4.44 -12.05 2.40
CA THR A 173 4.36 -10.74 3.05
C THR A 173 4.76 -9.64 2.08
N LEU A 174 5.86 -9.85 1.34
CA LEU A 174 6.35 -8.91 0.33
C LEU A 174 5.36 -8.76 -0.83
N THR A 175 4.77 -9.85 -1.30
CA THR A 175 3.77 -9.80 -2.38
C THR A 175 2.53 -9.01 -1.97
N ASN A 176 2.04 -9.18 -0.74
CA ASN A 176 0.91 -8.36 -0.26
C ASN A 176 1.29 -6.88 -0.06
N PHE A 177 2.52 -6.60 0.37
CA PHE A 177 3.02 -5.22 0.46
C PHE A 177 3.03 -4.53 -0.91
N PHE A 178 3.58 -5.20 -1.94
CA PHE A 178 3.58 -4.67 -3.30
C PHE A 178 2.16 -4.56 -3.86
N GLY A 179 1.25 -5.48 -3.51
CA GLY A 179 -0.17 -5.34 -3.84
C GLY A 179 -0.80 -4.09 -3.22
N ALA A 180 -0.48 -3.77 -1.96
CA ALA A 180 -0.96 -2.56 -1.29
C ALA A 180 -0.47 -1.30 -2.01
N LEU A 181 0.81 -1.29 -2.40
CA LEU A 181 1.42 -0.18 -3.12
C LEU A 181 0.80 0.01 -4.50
N ALA A 182 0.55 -1.08 -5.24
CA ALA A 182 -0.11 -1.03 -6.54
C ALA A 182 -1.52 -0.41 -6.42
N ILE A 183 -2.31 -0.84 -5.43
CA ILE A 183 -3.64 -0.26 -5.17
C ILE A 183 -3.53 1.24 -4.84
N LEU A 184 -2.53 1.66 -4.06
CA LEU A 184 -2.34 3.07 -3.71
C LEU A 184 -1.91 3.94 -4.89
N VAL A 185 -1.11 3.40 -5.80
CA VAL A 185 -0.58 4.10 -6.97
C VAL A 185 -1.65 4.19 -8.07
N ASP A 186 -2.23 3.05 -8.45
CA ASP A 186 -3.21 2.98 -9.54
C ASP A 186 -4.59 3.49 -9.12
N ARG A 187 -4.86 3.51 -7.80
CA ARG A 187 -6.10 3.98 -7.17
C ARG A 187 -7.38 3.44 -7.83
N PRO A 188 -7.51 2.12 -8.06
CA PRO A 188 -8.74 1.54 -8.59
C PRO A 188 -9.93 1.72 -7.62
N CYS A 189 -9.66 1.88 -6.33
CA CYS A 189 -10.62 2.22 -5.29
C CYS A 189 -9.98 3.05 -4.18
N HIS A 190 -10.80 3.81 -3.47
CA HIS A 190 -10.41 4.56 -2.26
C HIS A 190 -11.17 4.04 -1.05
N VAL A 191 -10.66 4.35 0.14
CA VAL A 191 -11.43 4.19 1.38
C VAL A 191 -12.71 5.03 1.26
N GLY A 192 -13.85 4.39 1.51
CA GLY A 192 -15.19 4.96 1.33
C GLY A 192 -15.86 4.61 0.00
N ASP A 193 -15.14 4.11 -1.00
CA ASP A 193 -15.76 3.66 -2.25
C ASP A 193 -16.51 2.33 -2.02
N ARG A 194 -17.74 2.23 -2.52
CA ARG A 194 -18.41 0.93 -2.70
C ARG A 194 -17.83 0.23 -3.92
N VAL A 195 -17.32 -0.97 -3.72
CA VAL A 195 -16.69 -1.79 -4.74
C VAL A 195 -17.31 -3.17 -4.75
N GLN A 196 -17.32 -3.76 -5.93
CA GLN A 196 -17.62 -5.17 -6.12
C GLN A 196 -16.37 -5.87 -6.65
N VAL A 197 -15.88 -6.84 -5.89
CA VAL A 197 -14.68 -7.63 -6.17
C VAL A 197 -15.02 -9.09 -5.92
N GLU A 198 -14.95 -9.91 -6.97
CA GLU A 198 -15.35 -11.31 -6.91
C GLU A 198 -16.79 -11.47 -6.37
N ASP A 199 -16.96 -12.14 -5.24
CA ASP A 199 -18.23 -12.39 -4.53
C ASP A 199 -18.53 -11.33 -3.45
N VAL A 200 -17.64 -10.34 -3.26
CA VAL A 200 -17.77 -9.31 -2.23
C VAL A 200 -18.29 -8.01 -2.82
N ASP A 201 -19.45 -7.55 -2.38
CA ASP A 201 -20.00 -6.20 -2.65
C ASP A 201 -20.10 -5.42 -1.34
N GLY A 202 -19.40 -4.30 -1.26
CA GLY A 202 -19.33 -3.51 -0.04
C GLY A 202 -18.46 -2.27 -0.12
N THR A 203 -18.38 -1.55 1.00
CA THR A 203 -17.61 -0.30 1.11
C THR A 203 -16.22 -0.57 1.66
N VAL A 204 -15.19 -0.01 1.02
CA VAL A 204 -13.81 -0.12 1.50
C VAL A 204 -13.65 0.68 2.80
N GLU A 205 -13.35 0.02 3.92
CA GLU A 205 -13.11 0.69 5.20
C GLU A 205 -11.66 1.08 5.41
N ALA A 206 -10.73 0.22 4.99
CA ALA A 206 -9.30 0.45 5.17
C ALA A 206 -8.48 -0.37 4.19
N ILE A 207 -7.41 0.23 3.67
CA ILE A 207 -6.36 -0.46 2.90
C ILE A 207 -5.16 -0.60 3.83
N GLY A 208 -4.93 -1.81 4.36
CA GLY A 208 -3.81 -2.10 5.24
C GLY A 208 -2.57 -2.56 4.46
N LEU A 209 -1.49 -2.87 5.19
CA LEU A 209 -0.22 -3.35 4.59
C LEU A 209 -0.37 -4.71 3.90
N ARG A 210 -1.13 -5.62 4.51
CA ARG A 210 -1.30 -7.01 4.03
C ARG A 210 -2.64 -7.24 3.33
N SER A 211 -3.67 -6.50 3.73
CA SER A 211 -5.05 -6.76 3.34
C SER A 211 -5.90 -5.50 3.36
N THR A 212 -6.87 -5.44 2.45
CA THR A 212 -7.94 -4.45 2.42
C THR A 212 -9.17 -5.00 3.14
N ARG A 213 -9.86 -4.14 3.88
CA ARG A 213 -11.08 -4.46 4.62
C ARG A 213 -12.28 -3.83 3.93
N ILE A 214 -13.27 -4.65 3.62
CA ILE A 214 -14.50 -4.26 2.92
C ILE A 214 -15.69 -4.63 3.81
N ARG A 215 -16.55 -3.65 4.09
CA ARG A 215 -17.82 -3.81 4.81
C ARG A 215 -18.90 -4.21 3.80
N THR A 216 -19.41 -5.42 3.87
CA THR A 216 -20.49 -5.86 2.98
C THR A 216 -21.78 -5.09 3.26
N LEU A 217 -22.74 -5.14 2.33
CA LEU A 217 -24.06 -4.53 2.53
C LEU A 217 -24.83 -5.15 3.71
N ASP A 218 -24.54 -6.41 4.05
CA ASP A 218 -25.07 -7.10 5.23
C ASP A 218 -24.37 -6.68 6.55
N GLY A 219 -23.37 -5.79 6.47
CA GLY A 219 -22.64 -5.25 7.63
C GLY A 219 -21.45 -6.10 8.11
N THR A 220 -21.14 -7.21 7.44
CA THR A 220 -19.96 -8.04 7.78
C THR A 220 -18.65 -7.42 7.28
N LEU A 221 -17.53 -7.71 7.95
CA LEU A 221 -16.21 -7.21 7.54
C LEU A 221 -15.41 -8.32 6.86
N VAL A 222 -15.19 -8.19 5.56
CA VAL A 222 -14.37 -9.11 4.78
C VAL A 222 -12.96 -8.54 4.63
N SER A 223 -11.95 -9.38 4.84
CA SER A 223 -10.55 -8.99 4.67
C SER A 223 -9.93 -9.73 3.49
N ILE A 224 -9.61 -8.99 2.44
CA ILE A 224 -9.04 -9.52 1.19
C ILE A 224 -7.54 -9.25 1.19
N PRO A 225 -6.67 -10.27 0.97
CA PRO A 225 -5.25 -10.07 0.77
C PRO A 225 -4.97 -9.10 -0.38
N ASN A 226 -4.07 -8.14 -0.18
CA ASN A 226 -3.78 -7.13 -1.20
C ASN A 226 -3.26 -7.73 -2.50
N ARG A 227 -2.54 -8.87 -2.42
CA ARG A 227 -2.09 -9.60 -3.63
C ARG A 227 -3.24 -10.08 -4.50
N MET A 228 -4.38 -10.42 -3.90
CA MET A 228 -5.57 -10.87 -4.64
C MET A 228 -6.29 -9.66 -5.22
N LEU A 229 -6.52 -8.64 -4.38
CA LEU A 229 -7.22 -7.43 -4.79
C LEU A 229 -6.51 -6.69 -5.94
N ALA A 230 -5.17 -6.61 -5.90
CA ALA A 230 -4.38 -5.96 -6.96
C ALA A 230 -4.46 -6.69 -8.32
N ASN A 231 -4.75 -8.00 -8.32
CA ASN A 231 -4.87 -8.81 -9.54
C ASN A 231 -6.34 -9.03 -9.96
N ALA A 232 -7.30 -8.63 -9.13
CA ALA A 232 -8.71 -8.85 -9.36
C ALA A 232 -9.32 -7.75 -10.25
N LYS A 233 -10.40 -8.09 -10.96
CA LYS A 233 -11.25 -7.10 -11.62
C LYS A 233 -12.07 -6.37 -10.56
N ILE A 234 -11.79 -5.09 -10.35
CA ILE A 234 -12.50 -4.24 -9.39
C ILE A 234 -13.58 -3.45 -10.13
N ASN A 235 -14.85 -3.69 -9.79
CA ASN A 235 -15.96 -2.88 -10.25
C ASN A 235 -16.26 -1.78 -9.23
N ASN A 236 -15.79 -0.56 -9.48
CA ASN A 236 -15.97 0.56 -8.57
C ASN A 236 -17.35 1.22 -8.78
N ILE A 237 -18.31 0.84 -7.93
CA ILE A 237 -19.70 1.31 -7.99
C ILE A 237 -19.79 2.80 -7.66
N ALA A 238 -18.93 3.30 -6.75
CA ALA A 238 -18.92 4.71 -6.36
C ALA A 238 -18.54 5.67 -7.50
N LYS A 239 -17.82 5.17 -8.53
CA LYS A 239 -17.38 5.98 -9.68
C LYS A 239 -18.37 5.98 -10.85
N ARG A 240 -19.49 5.23 -10.78
CA ARG A 240 -20.47 5.20 -11.88
C ARG A 240 -21.16 6.57 -12.04
N PRO A 241 -21.33 7.08 -13.27
CA PRO A 241 -22.03 8.36 -13.49
C PRO A 241 -23.56 8.21 -13.41
N THR A 242 -24.08 7.03 -13.76
CA THR A 242 -25.51 6.74 -13.82
C THR A 242 -25.79 5.27 -13.49
N ILE A 243 -27.03 4.96 -13.13
CA ILE A 243 -27.51 3.59 -12.92
C ILE A 243 -28.35 3.17 -14.12
N LYS A 244 -27.93 2.12 -14.82
CA LYS A 244 -28.73 1.52 -15.88
C LYS A 244 -29.85 0.68 -15.26
N ASN A 245 -31.09 1.07 -15.49
CA ASN A 245 -32.27 0.26 -15.22
C ASN A 245 -32.81 -0.32 -16.52
N MET A 246 -33.22 -1.59 -16.48
CA MET A 246 -33.73 -2.30 -17.64
C MET A 246 -34.88 -3.19 -17.21
N PHE A 247 -36.06 -2.95 -17.77
CA PHE A 247 -37.26 -3.73 -17.52
C PHE A 247 -38.08 -3.88 -18.80
N THR A 248 -39.00 -4.84 -18.78
CA THR A 248 -39.91 -5.11 -19.90
C THR A 248 -41.32 -4.82 -19.47
N VAL A 249 -42.04 -4.04 -20.26
CA VAL A 249 -43.48 -3.82 -20.11
C VAL A 249 -44.19 -4.71 -21.13
N GLY A 250 -44.95 -5.69 -20.65
CA GLY A 250 -45.77 -6.55 -21.48
C GLY A 250 -47.18 -5.99 -21.58
N VAL A 251 -47.68 -5.80 -22.80
CA VAL A 251 -49.10 -5.49 -23.08
C VAL A 251 -49.77 -6.70 -23.73
N THR A 252 -51.09 -6.81 -23.63
CA THR A 252 -51.82 -7.98 -24.11
C THR A 252 -51.81 -8.11 -25.64
N TYR A 253 -52.03 -9.32 -26.17
CA TYR A 253 -51.98 -9.59 -27.61
C TYR A 253 -53.13 -8.97 -28.42
N ASP A 254 -54.24 -8.67 -27.76
CA ASP A 254 -55.39 -7.95 -28.31
C ASP A 254 -55.17 -6.43 -28.37
N THR A 255 -54.03 -5.93 -27.85
CA THR A 255 -53.65 -4.52 -28.01
C THR A 255 -53.46 -4.19 -29.50
N SER A 256 -54.25 -3.24 -30.02
CA SER A 256 -54.18 -2.82 -31.42
C SER A 256 -52.83 -2.17 -31.77
N TYR A 257 -52.52 -2.09 -33.07
CA TYR A 257 -51.31 -1.42 -33.55
C TYR A 257 -51.23 0.04 -33.07
N GLU A 258 -52.33 0.78 -33.13
CA GLU A 258 -52.41 2.18 -32.71
C GLU A 258 -52.18 2.32 -31.21
N LYS A 259 -52.77 1.42 -30.41
CA LYS A 259 -52.55 1.38 -28.95
C LYS A 259 -51.13 1.00 -28.58
N LEU A 260 -50.49 0.11 -29.34
CA LEU A 260 -49.08 -0.22 -29.16
C LEU A 260 -48.16 0.96 -29.48
N GLN A 261 -48.46 1.72 -30.54
CA GLN A 261 -47.74 2.97 -30.84
C GLN A 261 -47.96 4.03 -29.74
N GLU A 262 -49.17 4.13 -29.22
CA GLU A 262 -49.50 5.01 -28.09
C GLU A 262 -48.75 4.60 -26.81
N ALA A 263 -48.66 3.31 -26.50
CA ALA A 263 -47.87 2.78 -25.39
C ALA A 263 -46.40 3.22 -25.48
N LEU A 264 -45.79 3.05 -26.66
CA LEU A 264 -44.41 3.49 -26.92
C LEU A 264 -44.25 5.00 -26.74
N ARG A 265 -45.22 5.80 -27.21
CA ARG A 265 -45.21 7.25 -27.07
C ARG A 265 -45.29 7.68 -25.60
N ILE A 266 -46.20 7.08 -24.83
CA ILE A 266 -46.37 7.35 -23.40
C ILE A 266 -45.08 7.04 -22.64
N LEU A 267 -44.50 5.85 -22.85
CA LEU A 267 -43.25 5.45 -22.19
C LEU A 267 -42.09 6.41 -22.51
N ARG A 268 -41.96 6.83 -23.77
CA ARG A 268 -40.93 7.81 -24.19
C ARG A 268 -41.16 9.17 -23.55
N GLN A 269 -42.41 9.60 -23.42
CA GLN A 269 -42.75 10.87 -22.80
C GLN A 269 -42.42 10.85 -21.30
N ILE A 270 -42.88 9.83 -20.57
CA ILE A 270 -42.60 9.67 -19.13
C ILE A 270 -41.10 9.73 -18.87
N LEU A 271 -40.32 8.94 -19.60
CA LEU A 271 -38.87 8.90 -19.40
C LEU A 271 -38.17 10.18 -19.86
N GLY A 272 -38.67 10.83 -20.92
CA GLY A 272 -38.11 12.09 -21.44
C GLY A 272 -38.39 13.30 -20.55
N GLU A 273 -39.51 13.31 -19.84
CA GLU A 273 -39.91 14.37 -18.91
C GLU A 273 -39.35 14.15 -17.50
N HIS A 274 -39.04 12.90 -17.12
CA HIS A 274 -38.61 12.58 -15.76
C HIS A 274 -37.21 13.17 -15.44
N PRO A 275 -37.06 13.96 -14.36
CA PRO A 275 -35.82 14.69 -14.06
C PRO A 275 -34.62 13.75 -13.81
N SER A 276 -34.88 12.57 -13.25
CA SER A 276 -33.84 11.57 -12.94
C SER A 276 -33.30 10.86 -14.19
N THR A 277 -33.96 10.92 -15.35
CA THR A 277 -33.52 10.23 -16.55
C THR A 277 -32.45 11.02 -17.28
N ASP A 278 -31.32 10.38 -17.56
CA ASP A 278 -30.22 10.92 -18.39
C ASP A 278 -30.42 10.60 -19.87
N ARG A 279 -30.62 9.32 -20.17
CA ARG A 279 -30.92 8.80 -21.51
C ARG A 279 -31.81 7.58 -21.39
N PHE A 280 -32.56 7.27 -22.44
CA PHE A 280 -33.48 6.14 -22.45
C PHE A 280 -33.63 5.51 -23.84
N TRP A 281 -34.03 4.24 -23.85
CA TRP A 281 -34.43 3.47 -25.02
C TRP A 281 -35.78 2.80 -24.74
N VAL A 282 -36.72 2.97 -25.66
CA VAL A 282 -38.04 2.37 -25.60
C VAL A 282 -38.40 1.83 -26.98
N TYR A 283 -38.47 0.50 -27.08
CA TYR A 283 -38.72 -0.20 -28.33
C TYR A 283 -39.58 -1.43 -28.09
N PHE A 284 -40.51 -1.68 -29.02
CA PHE A 284 -41.15 -2.98 -29.12
C PHE A 284 -40.08 -4.00 -29.53
N LYS A 285 -39.78 -4.95 -28.64
CA LYS A 285 -38.63 -5.83 -28.74
C LYS A 285 -38.99 -7.17 -29.37
N GLU A 286 -40.05 -7.80 -28.88
CA GLU A 286 -40.40 -9.17 -29.24
C GLU A 286 -41.88 -9.48 -28.96
N PHE A 287 -42.37 -10.51 -29.62
CA PHE A 287 -43.64 -11.18 -29.31
C PHE A 287 -43.34 -12.29 -28.29
N GLY A 288 -43.75 -12.08 -27.03
CA GLY A 288 -43.53 -13.01 -25.92
C GLY A 288 -44.62 -14.10 -25.84
N PRO A 289 -44.49 -15.12 -24.96
CA PRO A 289 -45.44 -16.23 -24.91
C PRO A 289 -46.89 -15.83 -24.58
N TYR A 290 -47.09 -14.73 -23.84
CA TYR A 290 -48.39 -14.22 -23.41
C TYR A 290 -48.50 -12.70 -23.48
N SER A 291 -47.51 -12.02 -24.08
CA SER A 291 -47.43 -10.55 -24.10
C SER A 291 -46.68 -10.00 -25.31
N LEU A 292 -47.06 -8.80 -25.76
CA LEU A 292 -46.27 -7.95 -26.63
C LEU A 292 -45.24 -7.20 -25.77
N ASN A 293 -43.96 -7.53 -25.92
CA ASN A 293 -42.91 -7.05 -25.01
C ASN A 293 -42.29 -5.74 -25.50
N ILE A 294 -42.45 -4.69 -24.71
CA ILE A 294 -41.76 -3.42 -24.88
C ILE A 294 -40.56 -3.39 -23.96
N LEU A 295 -39.35 -3.30 -24.54
CA LEU A 295 -38.12 -3.12 -23.79
C LEU A 295 -37.98 -1.66 -23.39
N VAL A 296 -37.82 -1.41 -22.09
CA VAL A 296 -37.54 -0.10 -21.52
C VAL A 296 -36.18 -0.13 -20.84
N VAL A 297 -35.27 0.72 -21.31
CA VAL A 297 -33.95 0.92 -20.70
C VAL A 297 -33.81 2.40 -20.40
N HIS A 298 -33.43 2.77 -19.18
CA HIS A 298 -33.09 4.14 -18.87
C HIS A 298 -31.87 4.21 -17.93
N TRP A 299 -31.12 5.29 -18.04
CA TRP A 299 -30.00 5.58 -17.16
C TRP A 299 -30.42 6.66 -16.17
N CYS A 300 -30.50 6.30 -14.89
CA CYS A 300 -30.83 7.22 -13.81
C CYS A 300 -29.60 8.02 -13.38
N LYS A 301 -29.74 9.34 -13.26
CA LYS A 301 -28.71 10.28 -12.81
C LYS A 301 -28.37 10.11 -11.33
N HIS A 302 -29.30 9.62 -10.53
CA HIS A 302 -29.04 9.36 -9.11
C HIS A 302 -28.17 8.12 -8.96
N THR A 303 -27.00 8.29 -8.35
CA THR A 303 -26.04 7.21 -8.06
C THR A 303 -26.26 6.60 -6.67
N ASP A 304 -26.91 7.36 -5.79
CA ASP A 304 -27.48 6.90 -4.53
C ASP A 304 -28.62 5.90 -4.79
N TYR A 305 -28.60 4.78 -4.06
CA TYR A 305 -29.50 3.67 -4.34
C TYR A 305 -30.93 3.93 -3.87
N GLU A 306 -31.12 4.66 -2.78
CA GLU A 306 -32.46 5.00 -2.27
C GLU A 306 -33.17 5.95 -3.24
N LYS A 307 -32.48 7.02 -3.68
CA LYS A 307 -33.01 7.94 -4.70
C LYS A 307 -33.30 7.26 -6.04
N PHE A 308 -32.50 6.25 -6.38
CA PHE A 308 -32.75 5.43 -7.55
C PHE A 308 -34.05 4.62 -7.44
N LEU A 309 -34.32 4.03 -6.26
CA LEU A 309 -35.55 3.29 -6.01
C LEU A 309 -36.77 4.22 -6.04
N GLN A 310 -36.69 5.40 -5.42
CA GLN A 310 -37.75 6.42 -5.47
C GLN A 310 -38.07 6.84 -6.91
N ALA A 311 -37.05 7.19 -7.69
CA ALA A 311 -37.26 7.53 -9.10
C ALA A 311 -37.85 6.37 -9.92
N THR A 312 -37.50 5.12 -9.60
CA THR A 312 -38.04 3.94 -10.27
C THR A 312 -39.52 3.74 -9.91
N GLU A 313 -39.89 3.97 -8.64
CA GLU A 313 -41.28 3.94 -8.18
C GLU A 313 -42.12 5.01 -8.89
N GLU A 314 -41.66 6.27 -8.92
CA GLU A 314 -42.32 7.38 -9.60
C GLU A 314 -42.59 7.07 -11.08
N ILE A 315 -41.58 6.59 -11.80
CA ILE A 315 -41.70 6.18 -13.21
C ILE A 315 -42.72 5.05 -13.37
N ASN A 316 -42.64 4.00 -12.54
CA ASN A 316 -43.54 2.85 -12.66
C ASN A 316 -45.00 3.21 -12.36
N LEU A 317 -45.25 4.06 -11.35
CA LEU A 317 -46.59 4.54 -11.00
C LEU A 317 -47.17 5.41 -12.12
N GLU A 318 -46.37 6.28 -12.73
CA GLU A 318 -46.81 7.11 -13.85
C GLU A 318 -47.10 6.26 -15.10
N ILE A 319 -46.29 5.23 -15.38
CA ILE A 319 -46.57 4.26 -16.45
C ILE A 319 -47.92 3.59 -16.21
N LYS A 320 -48.14 3.10 -14.97
CA LYS A 320 -49.39 2.44 -14.59
C LYS A 320 -50.59 3.35 -14.80
N ARG A 321 -50.55 4.59 -14.30
CA ARG A 321 -51.63 5.58 -14.42
C ARG A 321 -51.94 5.91 -15.88
N ARG A 322 -50.92 6.21 -16.69
CA ARG A 322 -51.09 6.62 -18.10
C ARG A 322 -51.56 5.49 -19.00
N PHE A 323 -51.16 4.24 -18.69
CA PHE A 323 -51.66 3.08 -19.41
C PHE A 323 -53.14 2.82 -19.09
N GLU A 324 -53.56 2.98 -17.83
CA GLU A 324 -54.99 2.89 -17.46
C GLU A 324 -55.84 3.95 -18.18
N GLU A 325 -55.39 5.21 -18.18
CA GLU A 325 -56.08 6.31 -18.88
C GLU A 325 -56.19 6.09 -20.39
N ALA A 326 -55.17 5.45 -20.98
CA ALA A 326 -55.15 5.11 -22.39
C ALA A 326 -55.89 3.79 -22.71
N GLY A 327 -56.39 3.05 -21.72
CA GLY A 327 -57.02 1.74 -21.91
C GLY A 327 -56.04 0.69 -22.46
N ILE A 328 -54.77 0.76 -22.06
CA ILE A 328 -53.73 -0.21 -22.42
C ILE A 328 -53.60 -1.21 -21.26
N GLU A 329 -53.90 -2.48 -21.53
CA GLU A 329 -53.86 -3.52 -20.52
C GLU A 329 -52.47 -4.14 -20.39
N PHE A 330 -52.03 -4.34 -19.15
CA PHE A 330 -50.82 -5.09 -18.86
C PHE A 330 -51.08 -6.57 -19.03
N ALA A 331 -50.21 -7.25 -19.77
CA ALA A 331 -50.30 -8.69 -19.92
C ALA A 331 -50.01 -9.41 -18.60
N PHE A 332 -50.81 -10.43 -18.34
CA PHE A 332 -50.58 -11.42 -17.30
C PHE A 332 -50.37 -12.79 -17.96
N PRO A 333 -49.71 -13.75 -17.29
CA PRO A 333 -49.56 -15.09 -17.83
C PRO A 333 -50.94 -15.72 -18.13
N THR A 334 -51.25 -15.93 -19.40
CA THR A 334 -52.49 -16.58 -19.86
C THR A 334 -52.19 -17.95 -20.46
N GLN A 335 -53.10 -18.91 -20.26
CA GLN A 335 -53.06 -20.22 -20.89
C GLN A 335 -54.41 -20.54 -21.51
N THR A 336 -54.39 -21.04 -22.75
CA THR A 336 -55.57 -21.63 -23.37
C THR A 336 -55.63 -23.10 -23.01
N ILE A 337 -56.63 -23.49 -22.21
CA ILE A 337 -56.86 -24.89 -21.85
C ILE A 337 -57.88 -25.46 -22.83
N GLN A 338 -57.47 -26.43 -23.64
CA GLN A 338 -58.38 -27.24 -24.45
C GLN A 338 -58.83 -28.45 -23.62
N LEU A 339 -60.11 -28.53 -23.30
CA LEU A 339 -60.71 -29.66 -22.59
C LEU A 339 -61.29 -30.65 -23.61
N GLU A 340 -60.70 -31.84 -23.73
CA GLU A 340 -61.24 -32.90 -24.59
C GLU A 340 -62.52 -33.49 -23.98
N GLY A 341 -63.59 -33.61 -24.79
CA GLY A 341 -64.84 -34.30 -24.42
C GLY A 341 -66.03 -33.42 -24.02
N LEU A 342 -65.91 -32.09 -24.04
CA LEU A 342 -67.04 -31.17 -23.86
C LEU A 342 -67.57 -30.70 -25.23
N PRO A 343 -68.90 -30.58 -25.42
CA PRO A 343 -69.46 -30.03 -26.66
C PRO A 343 -68.93 -28.60 -26.90
N PRO A 344 -68.72 -28.18 -28.16
CA PRO A 344 -68.15 -26.88 -28.47
C PRO A 344 -69.00 -25.76 -27.87
N PHE A 345 -68.37 -24.90 -27.09
CA PHE A 345 -69.01 -23.71 -26.52
C PHE A 345 -69.50 -22.80 -27.66
N LYS A 346 -70.81 -22.63 -27.79
CA LYS A 346 -71.40 -21.61 -28.67
C LYS A 346 -71.61 -20.34 -27.82
N PRO A 347 -70.89 -19.23 -28.10
CA PRO A 347 -71.21 -17.95 -27.50
C PRO A 347 -72.61 -17.53 -27.95
N SER A 348 -73.44 -17.07 -27.00
CA SER A 348 -74.77 -16.50 -27.24
C SER A 348 -74.69 -15.08 -27.78
#